data_AF-A0A6G9HJJ5-F1
#
_entry.id   AF-A0A6G9HJJ5-F1
#
_cell.length_a   1.000
_cell.length_b   1.000
_cell.length_c   1.000
_cell.angle_alpha   90.00
_cell.angle_beta   90.00
_cell.angle_gamma   90.00
#
_symmetry.space_group_name_H-M   'P 1'
#
loop_
_entity.id
_entity.type
_entity.pdbx_description
1 polymer ?
#
loop_
_entity_poly.entity_id
_entity_poly.type
_entity_poly.pdbx_seq_one_letter_code
_entity_poly.pdbx_strand_id
1 'polypeptide(L)'
;MCFSAEASFIGAGALAVIGTATLKTSYNTKNLLWMCIPLLFAVQQFCEGVVWLELRGTIPHSAFYSVCQRPLSLFCFSILADLDPFGIHGG
;
A
#
# COMPACT_ATOMS: atom_id res chain seq x y z
N MET A 1 -5.27 -8.09 3.96
CA MET A 1 -5.63 -9.07 2.92
C MET A 1 -7.15 -9.03 2.77
N CYS A 2 -7.65 -8.29 1.79
CA CYS A 2 -9.08 -8.19 1.49
C CYS A 2 -9.40 -9.09 0.29
N PHE A 3 -10.48 -9.88 0.37
CA PHE A 3 -10.90 -10.80 -0.69
C PHE A 3 -11.93 -10.19 -1.68
N SER A 4 -12.14 -8.86 -1.65
CA SER A 4 -13.06 -8.19 -2.56
C SER A 4 -12.51 -6.86 -3.05
N ALA A 5 -12.80 -6.53 -4.32
CA ALA A 5 -12.45 -5.25 -4.95
C ALA A 5 -12.92 -4.07 -4.09
N GLU A 6 -14.15 -4.13 -3.60
CA GLU A 6 -14.78 -3.09 -2.76
C GLU A 6 -13.95 -2.82 -1.50
N ALA A 7 -13.54 -3.89 -0.82
CA ALA A 7 -12.77 -3.81 0.41
C ALA A 7 -11.34 -3.29 0.16
N SER A 8 -10.74 -3.64 -0.98
CA SER A 8 -9.46 -3.06 -1.42
C SER A 8 -9.56 -1.56 -1.70
N PHE A 9 -10.62 -1.08 -2.38
CA PHE A 9 -10.80 0.35 -2.63
C PHE A 9 -11.09 1.16 -1.37
N ILE A 10 -11.90 0.62 -0.45
CA ILE A 10 -12.13 1.24 0.87
C ILE A 10 -10.82 1.32 1.66
N GLY A 11 -10.04 0.23 1.67
CA GLY A 11 -8.73 0.20 2.29
C GLY A 11 -7.77 1.24 1.69
N ALA A 12 -7.72 1.34 0.36
CA ALA A 12 -6.94 2.34 -0.35
C ALA A 12 -7.35 3.77 0.05
N GLY A 13 -8.64 4.06 0.11
CA GLY A 13 -9.16 5.36 0.53
C GLY A 13 -8.78 5.70 1.99
N ALA A 14 -8.97 4.75 2.91
CA ALA A 14 -8.60 4.94 4.31
C ALA A 14 -7.10 5.20 4.49
N LEU A 15 -6.26 4.42 3.81
CA LEU A 15 -4.80 4.57 3.83
C LEU A 15 -4.36 5.90 3.21
N ALA A 16 -5.03 6.38 2.16
CA ALA A 16 -4.74 7.68 1.57
C ALA A 16 -5.05 8.83 2.56
N VAL A 17 -6.17 8.76 3.27
CA VAL A 17 -6.52 9.74 4.31
C VAL A 17 -5.49 9.72 5.45
N ILE A 18 -5.14 8.53 5.94
CA ILE A 18 -4.15 8.39 7.02
C ILE A 18 -2.78 8.89 6.57
N GLY A 19 -2.35 8.55 5.36
CA GLY A 19 -1.05 8.97 4.84
C GLY A 19 -0.95 10.47 4.58
N THR A 20 -2.00 11.09 4.05
CA THR A 20 -2.05 12.56 3.92
C THR A 20 -2.07 13.27 5.27
N ALA A 21 -2.83 12.76 6.25
CA ALA A 21 -2.82 13.29 7.62
C ALA A 21 -1.45 13.16 8.29
N THR A 22 -0.76 12.03 8.04
CA THR A 22 0.61 11.79 8.52
C THR A 22 1.56 12.82 7.93
N LEU A 23 1.55 13.02 6.61
CA LEU A 23 2.38 14.03 5.95
C LEU A 23 2.16 15.45 6.47
N LYS A 24 0.91 15.81 6.81
CA LYS A 24 0.59 17.14 7.35
C LYS A 24 1.12 17.37 8.77
N THR A 25 1.46 16.31 9.51
CA THR A 25 1.82 16.39 10.92
C THR A 25 3.33 16.57 11.15
N SER A 26 4.19 16.14 10.22
CA SER A 26 5.65 16.20 10.43
C SER A 26 6.32 17.30 9.63
N TYR A 27 7.14 18.09 10.31
CA TYR A 27 7.97 19.15 9.73
C TYR A 27 9.36 18.65 9.29
N ASN A 28 9.68 17.34 9.41
CA ASN A 28 11.04 16.84 9.24
C ASN A 28 11.20 15.99 7.96
N THR A 29 11.95 16.51 6.99
CA THR A 29 12.22 15.89 5.68
C THR A 29 12.98 14.57 5.77
N LYS A 30 13.68 14.31 6.89
CA LYS A 30 14.48 13.09 7.07
C LYS A 30 13.64 11.81 7.22
N ASN A 31 12.37 11.94 7.60
CA ASN A 31 11.46 10.80 7.77
C ASN A 31 10.40 10.71 6.66
N LEU A 32 10.55 11.48 5.57
CA LEU A 32 9.53 11.60 4.54
C LEU A 32 9.21 10.24 3.88
N LEU A 33 10.24 9.41 3.66
CA LEU A 33 10.07 8.06 3.10
C LEU A 33 9.19 7.17 3.99
N TRP A 34 9.40 7.24 5.31
CA TRP A 34 8.61 6.51 6.32
C TRP A 34 7.15 6.97 6.37
N MET A 35 6.93 8.26 6.19
CA MET A 35 5.59 8.85 6.23
C MET A 35 4.78 8.56 4.96
N CYS A 36 5.47 8.34 3.84
CA CYS A 36 4.83 7.96 2.59
C CYS A 36 4.37 6.50 2.58
N ILE A 37 4.77 5.66 3.54
CA ILE A 37 4.36 4.25 3.61
C ILE A 37 2.85 4.06 3.49
N PRO A 38 2.00 4.71 4.32
CA PRO A 38 0.54 4.59 4.18
C PRO A 38 0.04 5.01 2.79
N LEU A 39 0.66 5.99 2.13
CA LEU A 39 0.29 6.37 0.76
C LEU A 39 0.73 5.33 -0.28
N LEU A 40 1.93 4.78 -0.15
CA LEU A 40 2.44 3.72 -1.02
C LEU A 40 1.58 2.46 -0.88
N PHE A 41 1.13 2.15 0.34
CA PHE A 41 0.21 1.05 0.62
C PHE A 41 -1.21 1.33 0.12
N ALA A 42 -1.65 2.59 0.10
CA ALA A 42 -2.91 2.97 -0.54
C ALA A 42 -2.90 2.68 -2.04
N VAL A 43 -1.80 3.03 -2.73
CA VAL A 43 -1.61 2.72 -4.16
C VAL A 43 -1.60 1.20 -4.39
N GLN A 44 -0.89 0.44 -3.53
CA GLN A 44 -0.91 -1.02 -3.56
C GLN A 44 -2.33 -1.57 -3.43
N GLN A 45 -3.11 -1.09 -2.46
CA GLN A 45 -4.49 -1.57 -2.28
C GLN A 45 -5.43 -1.17 -3.41
N PHE A 46 -5.20 -0.03 -4.05
CA PHE A 46 -5.93 0.33 -5.25
C PHE A 46 -5.65 -0.64 -6.40
N CYS A 47 -4.37 -0.96 -6.65
CA CYS A 47 -3.97 -1.94 -7.66
C CYS A 47 -4.56 -3.33 -7.35
N GLU A 48 -4.57 -3.74 -6.09
CA GLU A 48 -5.17 -5.01 -5.66
C GLU A 48 -6.69 -5.04 -5.92
N GLY A 49 -7.38 -3.90 -5.76
CA GLY A 49 -8.79 -3.76 -6.13
C GLY A 49 -9.04 -3.91 -7.63
N VAL A 50 -8.17 -3.34 -8.48
CA VAL A 50 -8.23 -3.50 -9.95
C VAL A 50 -7.99 -4.96 -10.34
N VAL A 51 -7.03 -5.61 -9.69
CA VAL A 51 -6.76 -7.03 -9.80
C VAL A 51 -8.01 -7.86 -9.52
N TRP A 52 -8.74 -7.58 -8.43
CA TRP A 52 -10.00 -8.26 -8.13
C TRP A 52 -11.08 -8.06 -9.21
N LEU A 53 -11.13 -6.90 -9.88
CA LEU A 53 -12.06 -6.65 -10.98
C LEU A 53 -11.71 -7.47 -12.23
N GLU A 54 -10.42 -7.61 -12.54
CA GLU A 54 -9.96 -8.51 -13.63
C GLU A 54 -10.27 -9.97 -13.31
N LEU A 55 -10.04 -10.40 -12.06
CA LEU A 55 -10.30 -11.79 -11.65
C LEU A 55 -11.80 -12.14 -11.74
N ARG A 56 -12.67 -11.15 -11.56
CA ARG A 56 -14.12 -11.27 -11.75
C ARG A 56 -14.56 -11.14 -13.21
N GLY A 57 -13.63 -10.95 -14.16
CA GLY A 57 -13.93 -10.78 -15.58
C GLY A 57 -14.61 -9.45 -15.92
N THR A 58 -14.57 -8.45 -15.03
CA THR A 58 -15.17 -7.14 -15.25
C THR A 58 -14.35 -6.28 -16.21
N ILE A 59 -13.04 -6.54 -16.29
CA ILE A 59 -12.08 -5.88 -17.19
C ILE A 59 -11.19 -6.94 -17.85
N PRO A 60 -10.77 -6.72 -19.12
CA PRO A 60 -9.98 -7.70 -19.86
C PRO A 60 -8.62 -7.91 -19.20
N HIS A 61 -8.14 -9.15 -19.19
CA HIS A 61 -6.85 -9.48 -18.59
C HIS A 61 -5.72 -8.71 -19.28
N SER A 62 -5.16 -7.74 -18.57
CA SER A 62 -4.09 -6.90 -19.06
C SER A 62 -2.80 -7.18 -18.29
N ALA A 63 -1.63 -6.98 -18.90
CA ALA A 63 -0.32 -7.18 -18.26
C ALA A 63 -0.08 -6.30 -17.00
N PHE A 64 -1.10 -5.52 -16.62
CA PHE A 64 -1.19 -4.67 -15.45
C PHE A 64 -0.82 -5.38 -14.14
N TYR A 65 -1.22 -6.65 -13.98
CA TYR A 65 -0.84 -7.48 -12.82
C TYR A 65 0.67 -7.58 -12.63
N SER A 66 1.41 -7.83 -13.70
CA SER A 66 2.86 -8.05 -13.65
C SER A 66 3.63 -6.75 -13.47
N VAL A 67 3.13 -5.66 -14.06
CA VAL A 67 3.83 -4.35 -14.07
C VAL A 67 3.55 -3.54 -12.80
N CYS A 68 2.33 -3.58 -12.26
CA CYS A 68 1.98 -2.75 -11.11
C CYS A 68 2.06 -3.50 -9.77
N GLN A 69 1.55 -4.72 -9.68
CA GLN A 69 1.40 -5.39 -8.38
C GLN A 69 2.70 -5.97 -7.85
N ARG A 70 3.50 -6.64 -8.70
CA ARG A 70 4.75 -7.32 -8.29
C ARG A 70 5.86 -6.38 -7.80
N PRO A 71 6.21 -5.28 -8.49
CA PRO A 71 7.30 -4.43 -8.00
C PRO A 71 6.91 -3.67 -6.72
N LEU A 72 5.65 -3.25 -6.61
CA LEU A 72 5.18 -2.46 -5.46
C LEU A 72 5.00 -3.33 -4.19
N SER A 73 4.59 -4.59 -4.34
CA SER A 73 4.53 -5.54 -3.21
C SER A 73 5.92 -5.94 -2.72
N LEU A 74 6.88 -6.18 -3.61
CA LEU A 74 8.28 -6.42 -3.24
C LEU A 74 8.89 -5.20 -2.54
N PHE A 75 8.60 -4.00 -3.02
CA PHE A 75 9.02 -2.76 -2.38
C PHE A 75 8.46 -2.66 -0.95
N CYS A 76 7.15 -2.89 -0.77
CA CYS A 76 6.54 -2.85 0.56
C CYS A 76 7.06 -3.94 1.51
N PHE A 77 7.28 -5.17 1.04
CA PHE A 77 7.90 -6.24 1.84
C PHE A 77 9.33 -5.90 2.26
N SER A 78 10.11 -5.27 1.37
CA SER A 78 11.47 -4.85 1.67
C SER A 78 11.49 -3.73 2.71
N ILE A 79 10.57 -2.77 2.61
CA ILE A 79 10.38 -1.70 3.60
C ILE A 79 9.93 -2.26 4.97
N LEU A 80 9.00 -3.23 4.98
CA LEU A 80 8.54 -3.90 6.21
C LEU A 80 9.63 -4.76 6.85
N ALA A 81 10.46 -5.45 6.06
CA ALA A 81 11.58 -6.22 6.57
C ALA A 81 12.67 -5.33 7.17
N ASP A 82 12.89 -4.14 6.61
CA ASP A 82 13.83 -3.14 7.14
C ASP A 82 13.26 -2.37 8.35
N LEU A 83 11.93 -2.37 8.53
CA LEU A 83 11.22 -1.82 9.69
C LEU A 83 11.26 -2.70 10.94
N ASP A 84 11.65 -3.96 10.81
CA ASP A 84 11.67 -4.92 11.93
C ASP A 84 12.90 -4.88 12.88
N PRO A 85 13.84 -3.90 12.91
CA PRO A 85 14.83 -3.89 13.99
C PRO A 85 14.32 -3.30 15.33
N PHE A 86 13.06 -2.83 15.45
CA PHE A 86 12.59 -2.09 16.65
C PHE A 86 11.20 -2.49 17.20
N GLY A 87 10.92 -3.80 17.28
CA GLY A 87 9.64 -4.30 17.81
C GLY A 87 9.67 -5.03 19.18
N ILE A 88 10.85 -5.42 19.70
CA ILE A 88 10.95 -6.17 20.97
C ILE A 88 12.18 -5.77 21.81
N HIS A 89 12.23 -4.51 22.28
CA HIS A 89 12.94 -4.15 23.52
C HIS A 89 12.25 -2.93 24.14
N GLY A 90 11.00 -3.11 24.54
CA GLY A 90 10.40 -2.34 25.63
C GLY A 90 10.75 -3.06 26.91
N GLY A 91 11.49 -2.39 27.80
CA GLY A 91 12.02 -2.94 29.06
C GLY A 91 10.98 -3.11 30.17
#